data_AF-A0AAD6V051-F1
#
_entry.id   AF-A0AAD6V051-F1
#
_cell.length_a   1.000
_cell.length_b   1.000
_cell.length_c   1.000
_cell.angle_alpha   90.00
_cell.angle_beta   90.00
_cell.angle_gamma   90.00
#
_symmetry.space_group_name_H-M   'P 1'
#
loop_
_entity.id
_entity.type
_entity.pdbx_description
1 polymer ?
#
loop_
_entity_poly.entity_id
_entity_poly.type
_entity_poly.pdbx_seq_one_letter_code
_entity_poly.pdbx_strand_id
1 'polypeptide(L)'
;MSSSSLSSSTSHTANPPEATTIPPLSVAALLDEHAAAPDPPQAALDQAVAERVGLHAKNEQLWRLIERQRAGYSQLLQELERARAERDAYKERLKMTVRSLSPDPRRRAAEGSPAPQSKSRWRSHSQDTRASPQPLPHAAGADSHLQPRRA
;
A
#
# COMPACT_ATOMS: atom_id res chain seq x y z
N MET A 1 1.67 -9.38 -44.94
CA MET A 1 0.59 -9.24 -43.95
C MET A 1 1.20 -9.60 -42.59
N SER A 2 1.38 -8.62 -41.71
CA SER A 2 2.12 -8.79 -40.45
C SER A 2 1.16 -9.19 -39.33
N SER A 3 1.32 -10.40 -38.81
CA SER A 3 0.53 -10.93 -37.70
C SER A 3 1.01 -10.33 -36.38
N SER A 4 0.15 -9.57 -35.71
CA SER A 4 0.43 -9.04 -34.37
C SER A 4 -0.12 -10.01 -33.33
N SER A 5 0.77 -10.61 -32.54
CA SER A 5 0.41 -11.49 -31.44
C SER A 5 0.03 -10.64 -30.22
N LEU A 6 -1.23 -10.68 -29.80
CA LEU A 6 -1.72 -10.05 -28.59
C LEU A 6 -1.39 -10.96 -27.39
N SER A 7 -0.49 -10.50 -26.52
CA SER A 7 -0.18 -11.17 -25.26
C SER A 7 -1.37 -11.07 -24.30
N SER A 8 -1.96 -12.21 -23.99
CA SER A 8 -3.02 -12.36 -22.99
C SER A 8 -2.45 -12.05 -21.60
N SER A 9 -3.01 -11.03 -20.94
CA SER A 9 -2.68 -10.66 -19.56
C SER A 9 -3.55 -11.49 -18.62
N THR A 10 -3.00 -12.52 -17.98
CA THR A 10 -3.69 -13.27 -16.94
C THR A 10 -3.69 -12.47 -15.64
N SER A 11 -4.81 -11.83 -15.34
CA SER A 11 -5.08 -11.22 -14.04
C SER A 11 -5.30 -12.34 -13.01
N HIS A 12 -4.25 -12.69 -12.26
CA HIS A 12 -4.39 -13.55 -11.10
C HIS A 12 -4.91 -12.74 -9.93
N THR A 13 -6.23 -12.79 -9.70
CA THR A 13 -6.84 -12.42 -8.43
C THR A 13 -6.31 -13.40 -7.38
N ALA A 14 -5.22 -13.03 -6.71
CA ALA A 14 -4.66 -13.80 -5.61
C ALA A 14 -5.64 -13.72 -4.44
N ASN A 15 -6.32 -14.83 -4.15
CA ASN A 15 -7.02 -14.98 -2.87
C ASN A 15 -6.02 -14.72 -1.73
N PRO A 16 -6.40 -13.96 -0.69
CA PRO A 16 -5.56 -13.82 0.49
C PRO A 16 -5.39 -15.21 1.13
N PRO A 17 -4.17 -15.62 1.49
CA PRO A 17 -3.99 -16.84 2.27
C PRO A 17 -4.75 -16.64 3.58
N GLU A 18 -5.66 -17.57 3.91
CA GLU A 18 -6.31 -17.60 5.21
C GLU A 18 -5.22 -17.53 6.30
N ALA A 19 -5.40 -16.63 7.26
CA ALA A 19 -4.46 -16.44 8.35
C ALA A 19 -4.47 -17.69 9.24
N THR A 20 -3.68 -18.70 8.87
CA THR A 20 -3.45 -19.87 9.72
C THR A 20 -2.72 -19.39 10.97
N THR A 21 -3.44 -19.30 12.07
CA THR A 21 -2.86 -18.97 13.37
C THR A 21 -2.10 -20.20 13.84
N ILE A 22 -0.77 -20.12 13.84
CA ILE A 22 0.08 -21.23 14.27
C ILE A 22 0.19 -21.15 15.79
N PRO A 23 -0.30 -22.15 16.54
CA PRO A 23 -0.20 -22.14 17.99
C PRO A 23 1.27 -22.14 18.44
N PRO A 24 1.58 -21.59 19.62
CA PRO A 24 2.93 -21.60 20.14
C PRO A 24 3.38 -23.04 20.44
N LEU A 25 4.48 -23.45 19.81
CA LEU A 25 5.18 -24.69 20.09
C LEU A 25 5.71 -24.68 21.52
N SER A 26 5.31 -25.66 22.33
CA SER A 26 5.89 -25.88 23.66
C SER A 26 6.53 -27.28 23.71
N VAL A 27 7.68 -27.37 24.38
CA VAL A 27 8.43 -28.64 24.50
C VAL A 27 7.61 -29.69 25.24
N ALA A 28 6.88 -29.29 26.30
CA ALA A 28 6.02 -30.20 27.04
C ALA A 28 4.92 -30.79 26.16
N ALA A 29 4.25 -29.96 25.34
CA ALA A 29 3.22 -30.45 24.42
C ALA A 29 3.75 -31.44 23.39
N LEU A 30 4.96 -31.21 22.85
CA LEU A 30 5.57 -32.15 21.90
C LEU A 30 5.96 -33.47 22.57
N LEU A 31 6.50 -33.44 23.79
CA LEU A 31 6.84 -34.66 24.51
C LEU A 31 5.60 -35.46 24.90
N ASP A 32 4.52 -34.79 25.29
CA ASP A 32 3.24 -35.43 25.57
C ASP A 32 2.61 -36.04 24.31
N GLU A 33 2.70 -35.35 23.16
CA GLU A 33 2.25 -35.84 21.85
C GLU A 33 2.99 -37.12 21.43
N HIS A 34 4.29 -37.21 21.74
CA HIS A 34 5.15 -38.36 21.40
C HIS A 34 5.37 -39.35 22.54
N ALA A 35 4.58 -39.28 23.63
CA ALA A 35 4.81 -40.11 24.81
C ALA A 35 4.74 -41.63 24.54
N ALA A 36 4.02 -42.04 23.48
CA ALA A 36 3.90 -43.45 23.07
C ALA A 36 4.96 -43.90 22.03
N ALA A 37 5.83 -42.99 21.57
CA ALA A 37 6.88 -43.32 20.62
C ALA A 37 7.96 -44.22 21.28
N PRO A 38 8.69 -45.04 20.50
CA PRO A 38 9.80 -45.85 21.02
C PRO A 38 10.92 -45.00 21.65
N ASP A 39 11.10 -43.78 21.13
CA ASP A 39 12.02 -42.77 21.65
C ASP A 39 11.34 -41.38 21.60
N PRO A 40 10.54 -41.03 22.63
CA PRO A 40 9.77 -39.79 22.68
C PRO A 40 10.58 -38.50 22.44
N PRO A 41 11.76 -38.29 23.08
CA PRO A 41 12.50 -37.05 22.87
C PRO A 41 13.04 -36.93 21.44
N GLN A 42 13.45 -38.03 20.82
CA GLN A 42 13.91 -38.02 19.42
C GLN A 42 12.75 -37.67 18.46
N ALA A 43 11.58 -38.31 18.65
CA ALA A 43 10.41 -38.04 17.83
C ALA A 43 9.91 -36.58 17.97
N ALA A 44 9.89 -36.06 19.19
CA ALA A 44 9.55 -34.66 19.46
C ALA A 44 10.53 -33.68 18.80
N LEU A 45 11.82 -34.00 18.78
CA LEU A 45 12.84 -33.18 18.13
C LEU A 45 12.69 -33.18 16.61
N ASP A 46 12.44 -34.34 16.01
CA ASP A 46 12.22 -34.46 14.56
C ASP A 46 11.00 -33.64 14.10
N GLN A 47 9.90 -33.67 14.87
CA GLN A 47 8.74 -32.81 14.61
C GLN A 47 9.09 -31.33 14.76
N ALA A 48 9.76 -30.92 15.83
CA ALA A 48 10.14 -29.52 16.04
C ALA A 48 11.02 -28.98 14.91
N VAL A 49 11.94 -29.81 14.40
CA VAL A 49 12.80 -29.46 13.25
C VAL A 49 11.96 -29.32 11.98
N ALA A 50 11.06 -30.27 11.70
CA ALA A 50 10.19 -30.22 10.52
C ALA A 50 9.31 -28.97 10.53
N GLU A 51 8.70 -28.64 11.68
CA GLU A 51 7.88 -27.44 11.83
C GLU A 51 8.69 -26.16 11.65
N ARG A 52 9.89 -26.07 12.23
CA ARG A 52 10.79 -24.93 12.04
C ARG A 52 11.14 -24.72 10.58
N VAL A 53 11.45 -25.80 9.84
CA VAL A 53 11.74 -25.74 8.41
C VAL A 53 10.51 -25.24 7.63
N GLY A 54 9.32 -25.76 7.95
CA GLY A 54 8.06 -25.30 7.34
C GLY A 54 7.77 -23.81 7.60
N LEU A 55 8.00 -23.34 8.82
CA LEU A 55 7.88 -21.92 9.19
C LEU A 55 8.87 -21.04 8.44
N HIS A 56 10.12 -21.49 8.31
CA HIS A 56 11.14 -20.78 7.55
C HIS A 56 10.74 -20.62 6.08
N ALA A 57 10.28 -21.68 5.43
CA ALA A 57 9.81 -21.64 4.04
C ALA A 57 8.63 -20.65 3.86
N LYS A 58 7.66 -20.65 4.80
CA LYS A 58 6.56 -19.66 4.80
C LYS A 58 7.08 -18.23 4.95
N ASN A 59 8.03 -18.01 5.85
CA ASN A 59 8.63 -16.69 6.08
C ASN A 59 9.34 -16.17 4.81
N GLU A 60 10.12 -17.00 4.13
CA GLU A 60 10.73 -16.64 2.85
C GLU A 60 9.68 -16.27 1.78
N GLN A 61 8.57 -17.01 1.71
CA GLN A 61 7.49 -16.69 0.76
C GLN A 61 6.85 -15.33 1.05
N LEU A 62 6.60 -15.04 2.33
CA LEU A 62 6.08 -13.73 2.76
C LEU A 62 7.05 -12.61 2.41
N TRP A 63 8.34 -12.78 2.64
CA TRP A 63 9.35 -11.80 2.24
C TRP A 63 9.34 -11.54 0.73
N ARG A 64 9.38 -12.61 -0.08
CA ARG A 64 9.30 -12.48 -1.55
C ARG A 64 8.01 -11.78 -1.98
N LEU A 65 6.89 -12.01 -1.29
CA LEU A 65 5.63 -11.33 -1.58
C LEU A 65 5.72 -9.83 -1.26
N ILE A 66 6.25 -9.47 -0.09
CA ILE A 66 6.45 -8.07 0.32
C ILE A 66 7.37 -7.35 -0.67
N GLU A 67 8.45 -7.99 -1.10
CA GLU A 67 9.37 -7.44 -2.10
C GLU A 67 8.67 -7.18 -3.43
N ARG A 68 7.91 -8.14 -3.94
CA ARG A 68 7.11 -7.95 -5.16
C ARG A 68 6.10 -6.81 -5.01
N GLN A 69 5.42 -6.72 -3.88
CA GLN A 69 4.47 -5.64 -3.61
C GLN A 69 5.15 -4.27 -3.57
N ARG A 70 6.34 -4.17 -2.95
CA ARG A 70 7.14 -2.93 -2.95
C ARG A 70 7.55 -2.50 -4.36
N ALA A 71 7.99 -3.44 -5.19
CA ALA A 71 8.34 -3.17 -6.58
C ALA A 71 7.11 -2.71 -7.39
N GLY A 72 5.99 -3.42 -7.28
CA GLY A 72 4.74 -3.08 -7.98
C GLY A 72 4.17 -1.71 -7.57
N TYR A 73 4.21 -1.38 -6.27
CA TYR A 73 3.80 -0.07 -5.78
C TYR A 73 4.67 1.07 -6.37
N SER A 74 5.98 0.85 -6.42
CA SER A 74 6.92 1.82 -6.99
C SER A 74 6.67 2.04 -8.48
N GLN A 75 6.36 0.98 -9.23
CA GLN A 75 5.98 1.06 -10.64
C GLN A 75 4.68 1.85 -10.84
N LEU A 76 3.64 1.56 -10.04
CA LEU A 76 2.36 2.27 -10.13
C LEU A 76 2.50 3.77 -9.86
N LEU A 77 3.39 4.16 -8.94
CA LEU A 77 3.68 5.58 -8.70
C LEU A 77 4.29 6.25 -9.93
N GLN A 78 5.25 5.60 -10.59
CA GLN A 78 5.87 6.13 -11.81
C GLN A 78 4.86 6.24 -12.97
N GLU A 79 4.00 5.24 -13.14
CA GLU A 79 2.94 5.27 -14.15
C GLU A 79 1.94 6.39 -13.88
N LEU A 80 1.61 6.65 -12.61
CA LEU A 80 0.72 7.73 -12.21
C LEU A 80 1.34 9.11 -12.45
N GLU A 81 2.63 9.28 -12.17
CA GLU A 81 3.38 10.51 -12.50
C GLU A 81 3.41 10.76 -14.00
N ARG A 82 3.68 9.71 -14.79
CA ARG A 82 3.63 9.78 -16.26
C ARG A 82 2.25 10.17 -16.78
N ALA A 83 1.19 9.53 -16.28
CA ALA A 83 -0.19 9.83 -16.68
C ALA A 83 -0.58 11.29 -16.35
N ARG A 84 -0.11 11.82 -15.22
CA ARG A 84 -0.28 13.25 -14.88
C ARG A 84 0.44 14.16 -15.87
N ALA A 85 1.69 13.86 -16.21
CA ALA A 85 2.47 14.64 -17.18
C ALA A 85 1.82 14.63 -18.57
N GLU A 86 1.37 13.46 -19.04
CA GLU A 86 0.65 13.33 -20.32
C GLU A 86 -0.65 14.14 -20.32
N ARG A 87 -1.47 14.01 -19.26
CA ARG A 87 -2.69 14.82 -19.08
C ARG A 87 -2.40 16.31 -19.14
N ASP A 88 -1.35 16.77 -18.48
CA ASP A 88 -1.01 18.19 -18.42
C ASP A 88 -0.50 18.70 -19.78
N ALA A 89 0.22 17.88 -20.53
CA ALA A 89 0.60 18.18 -21.92
C ALA A 89 -0.64 18.31 -22.83
N TYR A 90 -1.62 17.42 -22.71
CA TYR A 90 -2.87 17.52 -23.49
C TYR A 90 -3.71 18.74 -23.10
N LYS A 91 -3.80 19.06 -21.80
CA LYS A 91 -4.47 20.28 -21.34
C LYS A 91 -3.82 21.53 -21.92
N GLU A 92 -2.50 21.56 -22.01
CA GLU A 92 -1.79 22.72 -22.56
C GLU A 92 -2.02 22.85 -24.07
N ARG A 93 -1.94 21.73 -24.82
CA ARG A 93 -2.30 21.71 -26.24
C ARG A 93 -3.74 22.16 -26.47
N LEU A 94 -4.69 21.68 -25.66
CA LEU A 94 -6.09 22.08 -25.77
C LEU A 94 -6.27 23.58 -25.51
N LYS A 95 -5.61 24.15 -24.49
CA LYS A 95 -5.65 25.60 -24.24
C LYS A 95 -5.08 26.40 -25.40
N MET A 96 -3.97 25.94 -26.01
CA MET A 96 -3.40 26.59 -27.19
C MET A 96 -4.37 26.57 -28.37
N THR A 97 -4.98 25.41 -28.65
CA THR A 97 -5.97 25.25 -29.73
C THR A 97 -7.23 26.07 -29.47
N VAL A 98 -7.72 26.12 -28.23
CA VAL A 98 -8.87 26.96 -27.85
C VAL A 98 -8.52 28.44 -27.98
N ARG A 99 -7.31 28.86 -27.58
CA ARG A 99 -6.84 30.25 -27.79
C ARG A 99 -6.72 30.60 -29.27
N SER A 100 -6.31 29.67 -30.13
CA SER A 100 -6.22 29.93 -31.58
C SER A 100 -7.58 29.92 -32.29
N LEU A 101 -8.53 29.11 -31.80
CA LEU A 101 -9.88 28.99 -32.37
C LEU A 101 -10.88 29.99 -31.79
N SER A 102 -10.52 30.72 -30.73
CA SER A 102 -11.34 31.79 -30.18
C SER A 102 -10.94 33.11 -30.85
N PRO A 103 -11.68 33.58 -31.87
CA PRO A 103 -11.60 34.97 -32.27
C PRO A 103 -12.09 35.78 -31.08
N ASP A 104 -11.16 36.42 -30.37
CA ASP A 104 -11.45 37.26 -29.21
C ASP A 104 -12.47 38.35 -29.60
N PRO A 105 -13.75 38.27 -29.16
CA PRO A 105 -14.71 39.33 -29.46
C PRO A 105 -14.40 40.60 -28.65
N ARG A 106 -13.50 40.54 -27.65
CA ARG A 106 -13.12 41.70 -26.83
C ARG A 106 -12.02 42.55 -27.47
N ARG A 107 -11.25 42.02 -28.43
CA ARG A 107 -10.27 42.81 -29.17
C ARG A 107 -10.89 43.79 -30.17
N ARG A 108 -12.14 43.58 -30.58
CA ARG A 108 -12.93 44.59 -31.34
C ARG A 108 -13.63 45.63 -30.46
N ALA A 109 -13.69 45.42 -29.15
CA ALA A 109 -14.33 46.35 -28.22
C ALA A 109 -13.36 47.32 -27.53
N ALA A 110 -12.05 47.21 -27.80
CA ALA A 110 -11.01 47.99 -27.13
C ALA A 110 -10.67 49.34 -27.81
N GLU A 111 -11.40 49.75 -28.85
CA GLU A 111 -11.19 51.05 -29.53
C GLU A 111 -12.23 52.13 -29.19
N GLY A 112 -13.12 51.90 -28.21
CA GLY A 112 -14.08 52.93 -27.81
C GLY A 112 -14.94 52.63 -26.59
N SER A 113 -14.40 52.82 -25.39
CA SER A 113 -15.07 53.46 -24.22
C SER A 113 -14.53 52.97 -22.87
N PRO A 114 -14.42 53.85 -21.86
CA PRO A 114 -13.96 53.50 -20.52
C PRO A 114 -15.11 53.03 -19.59
N ALA A 115 -14.86 51.92 -18.85
CA ALA A 115 -15.35 51.58 -17.50
C ALA A 115 -16.89 51.47 -17.24
N PRO A 116 -17.41 50.78 -16.18
CA PRO A 116 -16.73 50.44 -14.92
C PRO A 116 -16.92 49.01 -14.36
N GLN A 117 -16.10 48.77 -13.33
CA GLN A 117 -16.10 47.77 -12.27
C GLN A 117 -17.32 46.84 -12.11
N SER A 118 -17.07 45.53 -12.12
CA SER A 118 -17.89 44.54 -11.40
C SER A 118 -16.96 43.56 -10.69
N LYS A 119 -16.69 43.85 -9.42
CA LYS A 119 -16.08 42.93 -8.45
C LYS A 119 -17.12 41.88 -8.06
N SER A 120 -17.16 40.73 -8.73
CA SER A 120 -17.83 39.52 -8.20
C SER A 120 -16.78 38.57 -7.63
N ARG A 121 -16.48 38.89 -6.38
CA ARG A 121 -15.77 38.13 -5.37
C ARG A 121 -16.50 36.81 -5.10
N TRP A 122 -16.11 35.73 -5.77
CA TRP A 122 -16.39 34.37 -5.28
C TRP A 122 -15.14 33.85 -4.58
N ARG A 123 -15.03 34.29 -3.33
CA ARG A 123 -14.07 33.81 -2.33
C ARG A 123 -14.84 32.93 -1.35
N SER A 124 -14.22 31.81 -1.00
CA SER A 124 -14.54 30.91 0.13
C SER A 124 -15.65 29.89 -0.06
N HIS A 125 -15.23 28.64 -0.28
CA HIS A 125 -15.59 27.56 0.65
C HIS A 125 -14.34 26.72 0.92
N SER A 126 -13.72 27.01 2.06
CA SER A 126 -12.85 26.09 2.78
C SER A 126 -13.76 25.16 3.60
N GLN A 127 -13.67 23.87 3.33
CA GLN A 127 -13.77 22.79 4.33
C GLN A 127 -12.73 21.78 3.83
N ASP A 128 -11.53 21.65 4.38
CA ASP A 128 -11.15 21.44 5.78
C ASP A 128 -11.89 20.25 6.41
N THR A 129 -11.58 19.06 5.92
CA THR A 129 -11.64 17.83 6.70
C THR A 129 -10.25 17.20 6.68
N ARG A 130 -9.33 17.82 7.40
CA ARG A 130 -8.12 17.16 7.91
C ARG A 130 -8.57 16.10 8.91
N ALA A 131 -8.84 14.89 8.45
CA ALA A 131 -8.93 13.72 9.32
C ALA A 131 -7.52 13.43 9.85
N SER A 132 -7.21 14.04 11.00
CA SER A 132 -6.04 13.67 11.79
C SER A 132 -6.26 12.28 12.41
N PRO A 133 -5.19 11.49 12.56
CA PRO A 133 -5.25 10.09 12.98
C PRO A 133 -5.70 9.96 14.44
N GLN A 134 -6.47 8.91 14.73
CA GLN A 134 -6.79 8.52 16.09
C GLN A 134 -5.50 8.21 16.88
N PRO A 135 -5.35 8.74 18.11
CA PRO A 135 -4.32 8.28 19.02
C PRO A 135 -4.68 6.91 19.60
N LEU A 136 -3.71 6.00 19.52
CA LEU A 136 -3.71 4.68 20.16
C LEU A 136 -4.01 4.80 21.66
N PRO A 137 -4.81 3.90 22.26
CA PRO A 137 -4.90 3.83 23.71
C PRO A 137 -3.53 3.42 24.28
N HIS A 138 -2.99 4.30 25.10
CA HIS A 138 -1.81 4.08 25.91
C HIS A 138 -1.92 2.77 26.68
N ALA A 139 -0.88 1.95 26.53
CA ALA A 139 -0.54 0.89 27.43
C ALA A 139 -0.53 1.43 28.86
N ALA A 140 -1.49 0.98 29.66
CA ALA A 140 -1.43 1.11 31.11
C ALA A 140 -0.26 0.23 31.59
N GLY A 141 0.68 0.88 32.26
CA GLY A 141 1.81 0.23 32.89
C GLY A 141 1.36 -0.76 33.97
N ALA A 142 2.11 -1.85 34.04
CA ALA A 142 2.33 -2.59 35.26
C ALA A 142 3.83 -2.88 35.33
N ASP A 143 4.60 -1.80 35.55
CA ASP A 143 5.95 -1.88 36.07
C ASP A 143 5.81 -2.13 37.58
N SER A 144 5.95 -3.39 37.98
CA SER A 144 6.13 -3.77 39.40
C SER A 144 7.36 -4.66 39.51
N HIS A 145 8.51 -3.99 39.51
CA HIS A 145 9.47 -4.09 40.62
C HIS A 145 9.83 -5.49 41.13
N LEU A 146 10.90 -6.08 40.57
CA LEU A 146 11.72 -7.07 41.27
C LEU A 146 13.20 -6.80 41.00
N GLN A 147 13.87 -6.18 41.98
CA GLN A 147 15.34 -6.14 42.04
C GLN A 147 15.91 -7.51 42.46
N PRO A 148 17.12 -7.86 42.02
CA PRO A 148 17.82 -9.06 42.47
C PRO A 148 18.52 -8.79 43.80
N ARG A 149 18.25 -9.61 44.83
CA ARG A 149 19.09 -9.66 46.03
C ARG A 149 20.14 -10.76 45.85
N ARG A 150 21.39 -10.31 45.67
CA ARG A 150 22.59 -11.11 45.93
C ARG A 150 22.75 -11.30 47.44
N ALA A 151 22.97 -12.54 47.87
CA ALA A 151 23.97 -12.97 48.85
C ALA A 151 23.98 -14.49 48.86
#